data_AF-A0A1I5V6K2-F1
#
_entry.id   AF-A0A1I5V6K2-F1
#
_cell.length_a   1.000
_cell.length_b   1.000
_cell.length_c   1.000
_cell.angle_alpha   90.00
_cell.angle_beta   90.00
_cell.angle_gamma   90.00
#
_symmetry.space_group_name_H-M   'P 1'
#
loop_
_entity.id
_entity.type
_entity.pdbx_description
1 polymer ?
#
loop_
_entity_poly.entity_id
_entity_poly.type
_entity_poly.pdbx_seq_one_letter_code
_entity_poly.pdbx_strand_id
1 'polypeptide(L)'
;MKRRNFLQIAGMGVGASMLANIPIVGNAVPLDRPWDPGDVALKKQLADVALNAARSKGATYTDVRIGRYLNQFVVTREDKVQNIVNTESYGIGVRVIANGSWGFAATDNMDKDSIAKAAELAVSIAKENARLLTEPVQLAPQKGFGEVSWKTPIEKNAFEVPVKEKVDLLMGVNSAAMQAGANYINSILFLVNEQKYFASTDGSYIDQDIHRIWPTFFITKIDATTGKFETRNALSAPRGMGYEYVMPSAAEKISSQTTLYRNRYDMIEDAKLGGQQAGEKIKAKSVEAGKYDLILDPSHLWLTIHESVGHPTELDRVLGYEANFAGTSFLTLDKWQSKNFKFGSNNVNIFADKKQPGSLGAVGYDDEGVATQEWDLIKEGVLVNYQTIRDQAHILGLNASQGCCYADNWSSVQFQRMPNVSLAPGKSPLAVADMIKNVEKGIYIIGDGSFSIDQQRYNFQFGGQLFYEIKDGKIAGMLKDVAYQSNTQEFWNSCVAVADEKDYRLGGSFFDGKGQPPQSSAVSHGASTARFNGVNVINTARKI
;
A
#
# COMPACT_ATOMS: atom_id res chain seq x y z
N MET A 1 17.69 -37.32 0.66
CA MET A 1 18.09 -35.92 0.98
C MET A 1 18.09 -35.75 2.50
N LYS A 2 19.17 -35.25 3.12
CA LYS A 2 19.18 -35.00 4.58
C LYS A 2 18.12 -33.94 4.92
N ARG A 3 17.29 -34.17 5.96
CA ARG A 3 16.22 -33.24 6.41
C ARG A 3 16.71 -31.80 6.61
N ARG A 4 17.98 -31.64 7.02
CA ARG A 4 18.66 -30.35 7.16
C ARG A 4 18.87 -29.63 5.82
N ASN A 5 19.16 -30.36 4.74
CA ASN A 5 19.26 -29.82 3.39
C ASN A 5 17.88 -29.49 2.81
N PHE A 6 16.84 -30.29 3.11
CA PHE A 6 15.48 -29.97 2.68
C PHE A 6 14.93 -28.71 3.38
N LEU A 7 15.20 -28.51 4.67
CA LEU A 7 14.83 -27.28 5.39
C LEU A 7 15.68 -26.07 4.97
N GLN A 8 16.96 -26.27 4.61
CA GLN A 8 17.76 -25.22 3.97
C GLN A 8 17.22 -24.86 2.59
N ILE A 9 16.85 -25.84 1.77
CA ILE A 9 16.31 -25.64 0.41
C ILE A 9 14.88 -25.07 0.46
N ALA A 10 14.05 -25.49 1.42
CA ALA A 10 12.70 -24.94 1.62
C ALA A 10 12.76 -23.54 2.26
N GLY A 11 13.69 -23.29 3.18
CA GLY A 11 13.96 -21.96 3.72
C GLY A 11 14.66 -21.01 2.73
N MET A 12 15.44 -21.56 1.78
CA MET A 12 15.88 -20.85 0.58
C MET A 12 14.72 -20.64 -0.38
N GLY A 13 13.78 -21.59 -0.51
CA GLY A 13 12.59 -21.46 -1.35
C GLY A 13 11.65 -20.38 -0.85
N VAL A 14 11.45 -20.26 0.46
CA VAL A 14 10.64 -19.19 1.08
C VAL A 14 11.38 -17.85 1.01
N GLY A 15 12.65 -17.78 1.42
CA GLY A 15 13.45 -16.55 1.33
C GLY A 15 13.67 -16.07 -0.12
N ALA A 16 13.87 -16.97 -1.06
CA ALA A 16 13.96 -16.68 -2.49
C ALA A 16 12.60 -16.40 -3.12
N SER A 17 11.48 -16.97 -2.62
CA SER A 17 10.14 -16.59 -3.09
C SER A 17 9.72 -15.20 -2.61
N MET A 18 10.20 -14.75 -1.45
CA MET A 18 10.00 -13.36 -1.01
C MET A 18 10.90 -12.40 -1.80
N LEU A 19 12.12 -12.80 -2.17
CA LEU A 19 12.97 -12.04 -3.11
C LEU A 19 12.44 -12.08 -4.55
N ALA A 20 11.79 -13.16 -4.99
CA ALA A 20 11.17 -13.27 -6.31
C ALA A 20 9.90 -12.41 -6.45
N ASN A 21 9.28 -12.05 -5.33
CA ASN A 21 8.13 -11.14 -5.27
C ASN A 21 8.51 -9.68 -4.97
N ILE A 22 9.78 -9.39 -4.74
CA ILE A 22 10.28 -8.02 -4.81
C ILE A 22 10.67 -7.81 -6.28
N PRO A 23 9.93 -7.03 -7.06
CA PRO A 23 10.31 -6.75 -8.42
C PRO A 23 11.64 -6.00 -8.37
N ILE A 24 12.76 -6.67 -8.67
CA ILE A 24 14.03 -5.99 -8.95
C ILE A 24 13.84 -5.35 -10.34
N VAL A 25 13.16 -4.22 -10.35
CA VAL A 25 12.86 -3.44 -11.55
C VAL A 25 13.90 -2.35 -11.66
N GLY A 26 14.71 -2.44 -12.72
CA GLY A 26 15.77 -1.47 -13.01
C GLY A 26 17.14 -2.13 -13.17
N ASN A 27 18.08 -1.34 -13.68
CA ASN A 27 19.47 -1.74 -13.86
C ASN A 27 20.22 -1.63 -12.54
N ALA A 28 21.09 -2.59 -12.25
CA ALA A 28 21.96 -2.51 -11.08
C ALA A 28 22.87 -1.28 -11.18
N VAL A 29 23.01 -0.54 -10.08
CA VAL A 29 23.90 0.63 -9.98
C VAL A 29 24.89 0.48 -8.82
N PRO A 30 26.06 1.14 -8.87
CA PRO A 30 27.04 1.07 -7.80
C PRO A 30 26.49 1.48 -6.43
N LEU A 31 26.96 0.83 -5.37
CA LEU A 31 26.51 1.08 -3.99
C LEU A 31 26.98 2.43 -3.44
N ASP A 32 28.09 2.93 -3.97
CA ASP A 32 28.76 4.18 -3.62
C ASP A 32 28.31 5.37 -4.48
N ARG A 33 27.38 5.16 -5.42
CA ARG A 33 26.81 6.25 -6.22
C ARG A 33 26.13 7.26 -5.28
N PRO A 34 26.53 8.55 -5.30
CA PRO A 34 25.90 9.56 -4.48
C PRO A 34 24.44 9.76 -4.91
N TRP A 35 23.59 10.11 -3.94
CA TRP A 35 22.23 10.55 -4.24
C TRP A 35 22.26 11.86 -5.03
N ASP A 36 21.43 11.96 -6.06
CA ASP A 36 21.35 13.11 -6.98
C ASP A 36 19.89 13.31 -7.41
N PRO A 37 19.28 14.49 -7.18
CA PRO A 37 17.90 14.79 -7.58
C PRO A 37 17.70 15.03 -9.10
N GLY A 38 18.80 15.09 -9.86
CA GLY A 38 18.81 15.34 -11.29
C GLY A 38 18.53 16.81 -11.68
N ASP A 39 18.78 17.15 -12.94
CA ASP A 39 18.63 18.51 -13.46
C ASP A 39 17.20 18.78 -13.96
N VAL A 40 16.47 19.64 -13.24
CA VAL A 40 15.10 20.05 -13.57
C VAL A 40 15.02 20.78 -14.91
N ALA A 41 16.02 21.58 -15.28
CA ALA A 41 16.04 22.31 -16.54
C ALA A 41 16.18 21.34 -17.73
N LEU A 42 17.00 20.30 -17.58
CA LEU A 42 17.09 19.22 -18.56
C LEU A 42 15.77 18.45 -18.67
N LYS A 43 15.14 18.06 -17.56
CA LYS A 43 13.83 17.38 -17.58
C LYS A 43 12.80 18.22 -18.32
N LYS A 44 12.75 19.52 -18.05
CA LYS A 44 11.87 20.47 -18.77
C LYS A 44 12.15 20.47 -20.27
N GLN A 45 13.41 20.59 -20.67
CA GLN A 45 13.80 20.60 -22.09
C GLN A 45 13.35 19.31 -22.81
N LEU A 46 13.53 18.15 -22.18
CA LEU A 46 13.11 16.85 -22.74
C LEU A 46 11.59 16.73 -22.81
N ALA A 47 10.88 17.19 -21.80
CA ALA A 47 9.42 17.23 -21.81
C ALA A 47 8.87 18.15 -22.92
N ASP A 48 9.47 19.33 -23.10
CA ASP A 48 9.09 20.27 -24.16
C ASP A 48 9.28 19.67 -25.57
N VAL A 49 10.28 18.80 -25.77
CA VAL A 49 10.45 18.06 -27.03
C VAL A 49 9.26 17.14 -27.29
N ALA A 50 8.85 16.34 -26.31
CA ALA A 50 7.69 15.44 -26.44
C ALA A 50 6.38 16.21 -26.68
N LEU A 51 6.13 17.27 -25.88
CA LEU A 51 4.93 18.11 -26.00
C LEU A 51 4.82 18.75 -27.40
N ASN A 52 5.92 19.30 -27.91
CA ASN A 52 5.95 19.93 -29.23
C ASN A 52 5.80 18.91 -30.37
N ALA A 53 6.48 17.75 -30.27
CA ALA A 53 6.38 16.69 -31.26
C ALA A 53 4.94 16.15 -31.36
N ALA A 54 4.30 15.82 -30.23
CA ALA A 54 2.92 15.35 -30.20
C ALA A 54 1.94 16.39 -30.79
N ARG A 55 2.07 17.67 -30.39
CA ARG A 55 1.26 18.77 -30.93
C ARG A 55 1.41 18.88 -32.45
N SER A 56 2.64 18.80 -32.97
CA SER A 56 2.91 18.89 -34.42
C SER A 56 2.23 17.78 -35.23
N LYS A 57 1.91 16.64 -34.62
CA LYS A 57 1.19 15.52 -35.25
C LYS A 57 -0.32 15.56 -35.02
N GLY A 58 -0.84 16.57 -34.34
CA GLY A 58 -2.28 16.78 -34.14
C GLY A 58 -2.85 16.23 -32.84
N ALA A 59 -2.03 16.05 -31.79
CA ALA A 59 -2.55 15.81 -30.45
C ALA A 59 -3.33 17.04 -29.93
N THR A 60 -4.52 16.83 -29.39
CA THR A 60 -5.33 17.87 -28.73
C THR A 60 -4.97 18.02 -27.25
N TYR A 61 -4.40 16.99 -26.65
CA TYR A 61 -3.84 16.98 -25.31
C TYR A 61 -2.59 16.10 -25.27
N THR A 62 -1.61 16.47 -24.45
CA THR A 62 -0.44 15.63 -24.19
C THR A 62 -0.01 15.80 -22.74
N ASP A 63 0.28 14.68 -22.08
CA ASP A 63 1.08 14.66 -20.86
C ASP A 63 2.34 13.81 -21.04
N VAL A 64 3.35 14.18 -20.27
CA VAL A 64 4.69 13.60 -20.29
C VAL A 64 5.08 13.30 -18.85
N ARG A 65 5.57 12.08 -18.61
CA ARG A 65 6.13 11.67 -17.32
C ARG A 65 7.56 11.18 -17.51
N ILE A 66 8.52 11.97 -17.05
CA ILE A 66 9.91 11.53 -16.89
C ILE A 66 10.04 10.95 -15.49
N GLY A 67 10.39 9.68 -15.39
CA GLY A 67 10.48 8.98 -14.11
C GLY A 67 11.87 8.39 -13.91
N ARG A 68 12.46 8.66 -12.74
CA ARG A 68 13.66 7.98 -12.25
C ARG A 68 13.33 7.29 -10.93
N TYR A 69 13.51 5.97 -10.90
CA TYR A 69 13.14 5.11 -9.78
C TYR A 69 14.41 4.47 -9.22
N LEU A 70 14.78 4.85 -8.01
CA LEU A 70 15.94 4.34 -7.29
C LEU A 70 15.46 3.45 -6.16
N ASN A 71 15.97 2.23 -6.12
CA ASN A 71 15.68 1.29 -5.04
C ASN A 71 16.98 0.83 -4.38
N GLN A 72 16.98 0.71 -3.06
CA GLN A 72 18.03 0.03 -2.32
C GLN A 72 17.43 -1.06 -1.43
N PHE A 73 18.01 -2.27 -1.54
CA PHE A 73 17.65 -3.42 -0.73
C PHE A 73 18.85 -3.82 0.12
N VAL A 74 18.66 -3.88 1.44
CA VAL A 74 19.61 -4.50 2.37
C VAL A 74 18.92 -5.72 2.97
N VAL A 75 19.46 -6.91 2.71
CA VAL A 75 18.83 -8.19 3.09
C VAL A 75 19.80 -8.98 3.94
N THR A 76 19.36 -9.37 5.12
CA THR A 76 20.13 -10.22 6.03
C THR A 76 19.32 -11.44 6.45
N ARG A 77 20.03 -12.49 6.84
CA ARG A 77 19.46 -13.71 7.38
C ARG A 77 20.34 -14.20 8.50
N GLU A 78 19.73 -14.42 9.67
CA GLU A 78 20.44 -14.90 10.85
C GLU A 78 21.69 -14.02 11.12
N ASP A 79 22.88 -14.60 11.01
CA ASP A 79 24.17 -13.94 11.25
C ASP A 79 24.86 -13.43 9.97
N LYS A 80 24.16 -13.38 8.83
CA LYS A 80 24.76 -13.10 7.52
C LYS A 80 24.02 -12.04 6.72
N VAL A 81 24.79 -11.17 6.09
CA VAL A 81 24.31 -10.35 4.96
C VAL A 81 24.11 -11.28 3.76
N GLN A 82 22.90 -11.26 3.19
CA GLN A 82 22.56 -12.07 2.01
C GLN A 82 22.72 -11.28 0.72
N ASN A 83 22.26 -10.03 0.72
CA ASN A 83 22.29 -9.19 -0.47
C ASN A 83 22.28 -7.71 -0.10
N ILE A 84 22.98 -6.92 -0.90
CA ILE A 84 22.91 -5.45 -0.90
C ILE A 84 22.87 -5.04 -2.37
N VAL A 85 21.76 -4.46 -2.81
CA VAL A 85 21.60 -4.09 -4.22
C VAL A 85 20.93 -2.72 -4.33
N ASN A 86 21.50 -1.88 -5.19
CA ASN A 86 20.89 -0.66 -5.66
C ASN A 86 20.42 -0.86 -7.11
N THR A 87 19.25 -0.35 -7.46
CA THR A 87 18.75 -0.36 -8.85
C THR A 87 18.27 1.01 -9.26
N GLU A 88 18.33 1.29 -10.56
CA GLU A 88 17.83 2.49 -11.20
C GLU A 88 17.04 2.14 -12.46
N SER A 89 15.86 2.74 -12.61
CA SER A 89 15.10 2.77 -13.87
C SER A 89 14.84 4.23 -14.25
N TYR A 90 15.19 4.63 -15.46
CA TYR A 90 15.05 6.01 -15.93
C TYR A 90 14.53 6.05 -17.35
N GLY A 91 13.52 6.87 -17.60
CA GLY A 91 12.93 7.03 -18.92
C GLY A 91 11.79 8.04 -18.94
N ILE A 92 11.11 8.10 -20.08
CA ILE A 92 10.00 9.02 -20.36
C ILE A 92 8.82 8.28 -20.97
N GLY A 93 7.63 8.52 -20.42
CA GLY A 93 6.35 8.12 -20.99
C GLY A 93 5.62 9.34 -21.55
N VAL A 94 4.96 9.17 -22.69
CA VAL A 94 4.16 10.21 -23.36
C VAL A 94 2.76 9.66 -23.61
N ARG A 95 1.74 10.32 -23.05
CA ARG A 95 0.34 10.01 -23.28
C ARG A 95 -0.33 11.17 -24.00
N VAL A 96 -1.15 10.86 -25.01
CA VAL A 96 -1.78 11.86 -25.87
C VAL A 96 -3.25 11.56 -26.08
N ILE A 97 -4.03 12.61 -26.34
CA ILE A 97 -5.34 12.47 -27.00
C ILE A 97 -5.18 12.96 -28.43
N ALA A 98 -5.55 12.13 -29.41
CA ALA A 98 -5.68 12.53 -30.81
C ALA A 98 -6.95 11.90 -31.40
N ASN A 99 -7.72 12.68 -32.16
CA ASN A 99 -9.03 12.27 -32.68
C ASN A 99 -9.97 11.70 -31.60
N GLY A 100 -9.92 12.26 -30.38
CA GLY A 100 -10.75 11.83 -29.26
C GLY A 100 -10.30 10.56 -28.54
N SER A 101 -9.25 9.87 -28.99
CA SER A 101 -8.75 8.63 -28.36
C SER A 101 -7.43 8.82 -27.65
N TRP A 102 -7.20 8.02 -26.61
CA TRP A 102 -5.90 7.87 -25.96
C TRP A 102 -4.88 7.12 -26.83
N GLY A 103 -3.62 7.52 -26.71
CA GLY A 103 -2.44 6.77 -27.17
C GLY A 103 -1.27 7.00 -26.22
N PHE A 104 -0.38 5.99 -26.12
CA PHE A 104 0.74 6.01 -25.19
C PHE A 104 1.97 5.35 -25.83
N ALA A 105 3.14 5.92 -25.57
CA ALA A 105 4.42 5.31 -25.90
C ALA A 105 5.49 5.80 -24.91
N ALA A 106 6.58 5.05 -24.79
CA ALA A 106 7.65 5.36 -23.85
C ALA A 106 9.03 4.98 -24.41
N THR A 107 10.09 5.59 -23.87
CA THR A 107 11.47 5.23 -24.18
C THR A 107 12.41 5.51 -23.00
N ASP A 108 13.47 4.73 -22.88
CA ASP A 108 14.61 4.93 -21.99
C ASP A 108 15.81 5.59 -22.71
N ASN A 109 15.72 5.82 -24.02
CA ASN A 109 16.70 6.60 -24.79
C ASN A 109 16.41 8.09 -24.61
N MET A 110 17.12 8.72 -23.67
CA MET A 110 16.87 10.10 -23.22
C MET A 110 17.50 11.18 -24.13
N ASP A 111 17.53 10.95 -25.44
CA ASP A 111 17.90 11.92 -26.46
C ASP A 111 16.66 12.55 -27.13
N LYS A 112 16.83 13.73 -27.74
CA LYS A 112 15.70 14.49 -28.30
C LYS A 112 14.99 13.74 -29.44
N ASP A 113 15.71 13.00 -30.26
CA ASP A 113 15.15 12.33 -31.44
C ASP A 113 14.31 11.12 -31.03
N SER A 114 14.81 10.32 -30.09
CA SER A 114 14.08 9.16 -29.54
C SER A 114 12.81 9.59 -28.81
N ILE A 115 12.86 10.68 -28.04
CA ILE A 115 11.70 11.24 -27.35
C ILE A 115 10.65 11.76 -28.34
N ALA A 116 11.07 12.49 -29.38
CA ALA A 116 10.18 12.94 -30.42
C ALA A 116 9.48 11.75 -31.10
N LYS A 117 10.23 10.70 -31.47
CA LYS A 117 9.68 9.47 -32.06
C LYS A 117 8.66 8.78 -31.15
N ALA A 118 8.92 8.71 -29.84
CA ALA A 118 7.96 8.16 -28.88
C ALA A 118 6.65 8.98 -28.88
N ALA A 119 6.74 10.31 -28.85
CA ALA A 119 5.57 11.18 -28.92
C ALA A 119 4.78 11.01 -30.24
N GLU A 120 5.47 10.90 -31.37
CA GLU A 120 4.83 10.64 -32.68
C GLU A 120 4.14 9.27 -32.74
N LEU A 121 4.75 8.24 -32.13
CA LEU A 121 4.18 6.91 -32.02
C LEU A 121 2.91 6.93 -31.15
N ALA A 122 2.94 7.61 -30.00
CA ALA A 122 1.76 7.77 -29.15
C ALA A 122 0.58 8.39 -29.92
N VAL A 123 0.84 9.41 -30.76
CA VAL A 123 -0.20 10.03 -31.61
C VAL A 123 -0.70 9.07 -32.69
N SER A 124 0.19 8.28 -33.29
CA SER A 124 -0.19 7.29 -34.29
C SER A 124 -1.09 6.21 -33.69
N ILE A 125 -0.74 5.70 -32.50
CA ILE A 125 -1.57 4.74 -31.74
C ILE A 125 -2.94 5.34 -31.42
N ALA A 126 -3.00 6.59 -30.94
CA ALA A 126 -4.26 7.27 -30.66
C ALA A 126 -5.17 7.34 -31.88
N LYS A 127 -4.64 7.71 -33.05
CA LYS A 127 -5.41 7.82 -34.30
C LYS A 127 -5.94 6.47 -34.79
N GLU A 128 -5.17 5.40 -34.63
CA GLU A 128 -5.62 4.05 -34.98
C GLU A 128 -6.71 3.56 -34.02
N ASN A 129 -6.54 3.78 -32.70
CA ASN A 129 -7.53 3.44 -31.69
C ASN A 129 -8.85 4.21 -31.89
N ALA A 130 -8.79 5.46 -32.35
CA ALA A 130 -9.97 6.29 -32.62
C ALA A 130 -10.95 5.66 -33.63
N ARG A 131 -10.49 4.74 -34.49
CA ARG A 131 -11.36 4.01 -35.43
C ARG A 131 -12.34 3.06 -34.76
N LEU A 132 -12.03 2.64 -33.53
CA LEU A 132 -12.84 1.70 -32.74
C LEU A 132 -13.61 2.42 -31.61
N LEU A 133 -13.41 3.72 -31.46
CA LEU A 133 -13.92 4.49 -30.34
C LEU A 133 -15.40 4.83 -30.57
N THR A 134 -16.25 4.49 -29.61
CA THR A 134 -17.68 4.84 -29.65
C THR A 134 -17.95 6.26 -29.16
N GLU A 135 -17.19 6.72 -28.16
CA GLU A 135 -17.32 8.05 -27.54
C GLU A 135 -15.94 8.65 -27.27
N PRO A 136 -15.71 9.95 -27.57
CA PRO A 136 -14.43 10.59 -27.32
C PRO A 136 -14.12 10.67 -25.82
N VAL A 137 -12.83 10.63 -25.48
CA VAL A 137 -12.34 10.89 -24.12
C VAL A 137 -12.77 12.28 -23.66
N GLN A 138 -13.35 12.37 -22.47
CA GLN A 138 -13.81 13.62 -21.86
C GLN A 138 -13.02 13.90 -20.58
N LEU A 139 -12.02 14.77 -20.65
CA LEU A 139 -11.25 15.19 -19.48
C LEU A 139 -12.00 16.24 -18.67
N ALA A 140 -12.09 16.04 -17.36
CA ALA A 140 -12.37 17.13 -16.43
C ALA A 140 -11.33 18.26 -16.62
N PRO A 141 -11.77 19.53 -16.66
CA PRO A 141 -10.86 20.66 -16.80
C PRO A 141 -9.82 20.69 -15.67
N GLN A 142 -8.56 20.91 -16.03
CA GLN A 142 -7.46 21.10 -15.08
C GLN A 142 -6.72 22.38 -15.41
N LYS A 143 -6.57 23.27 -14.43
CA LYS A 143 -5.75 24.47 -14.59
C LYS A 143 -4.28 24.08 -14.48
N GLY A 144 -3.46 24.58 -15.39
CA GLY A 144 -2.00 24.47 -15.30
C GLY A 144 -1.44 25.14 -14.05
N PHE A 145 -0.44 24.52 -13.45
CA PHE A 145 0.23 25.03 -12.25
C PHE A 145 1.50 25.84 -12.55
N GLY A 146 1.93 25.91 -13.81
CA GLY A 146 3.26 26.43 -14.14
C GLY A 146 4.35 25.49 -13.62
N GLU A 147 5.50 26.05 -13.27
CA GLU A 147 6.63 25.31 -12.68
C GLU A 147 6.48 25.23 -11.15
N VAL A 148 6.31 24.02 -10.63
CA VAL A 148 6.15 23.75 -9.20
C VAL A 148 6.98 22.54 -8.79
N SER A 149 7.32 22.47 -7.49
CA SER A 149 7.99 21.31 -6.93
C SER A 149 7.33 20.82 -5.63
N TRP A 150 7.44 19.52 -5.37
CA TRP A 150 6.99 18.90 -4.13
C TRP A 150 8.01 17.86 -3.68
N LYS A 151 8.21 17.73 -2.36
CA LYS A 151 9.10 16.73 -1.78
C LYS A 151 8.42 16.05 -0.60
N THR A 152 8.72 14.77 -0.42
CA THR A 152 8.30 14.05 0.79
C THR A 152 8.89 14.76 2.02
N PRO A 153 8.09 15.08 3.05
CA PRO A 153 8.59 15.72 4.26
C PRO A 153 9.34 14.69 5.11
N ILE A 154 10.63 14.50 4.83
CA ILE A 154 11.52 13.58 5.56
C ILE A 154 12.50 14.35 6.45
N GLU A 155 12.91 13.73 7.55
CA GLU A 155 13.96 14.27 8.43
C GLU A 155 15.37 13.79 8.04
N LYS A 156 15.49 12.52 7.62
CA LYS A 156 16.76 11.91 7.27
C LYS A 156 16.63 11.08 6.00
N ASN A 157 17.24 11.52 4.90
CA ASN A 157 17.23 10.77 3.65
C ASN A 157 17.90 9.41 3.82
N ALA A 158 17.16 8.33 3.56
CA ALA A 158 17.65 6.98 3.73
C ALA A 158 18.78 6.61 2.75
N PHE A 159 18.86 7.24 1.58
CA PHE A 159 19.94 7.00 0.61
C PHE A 159 21.28 7.60 1.03
N GLU A 160 21.26 8.63 1.88
CA GLU A 160 22.48 9.26 2.42
C GLU A 160 23.04 8.52 3.64
N VAL A 161 22.26 7.61 4.24
CA VAL A 161 22.71 6.81 5.39
C VAL A 161 23.70 5.73 4.93
N PRO A 162 24.89 5.62 5.55
CA PRO A 162 25.87 4.60 5.22
C PRO A 162 25.28 3.18 5.25
N VAL A 163 25.62 2.37 4.26
CA VAL A 163 25.20 0.95 4.17
C VAL A 163 25.56 0.18 5.44
N LYS A 164 26.70 0.48 6.05
CA LYS A 164 27.14 -0.13 7.30
C LYS A 164 26.12 0.07 8.44
N GLU A 165 25.58 1.27 8.62
CA GLU A 165 24.60 1.55 9.68
C GLU A 165 23.31 0.72 9.48
N LYS A 166 22.88 0.56 8.22
CA LYS A 166 21.72 -0.25 7.85
C LYS A 166 21.95 -1.74 8.13
N VAL A 167 23.14 -2.24 7.78
CA VAL A 167 23.54 -3.62 8.06
C VAL A 167 23.62 -3.86 9.57
N ASP A 168 24.25 -2.97 10.32
CA ASP A 168 24.37 -3.09 11.78
C ASP A 168 22.99 -3.14 12.45
N LEU A 169 22.04 -2.31 11.99
CA LEU A 169 20.64 -2.36 12.43
C LEU A 169 20.02 -3.75 12.20
N LEU A 170 20.05 -4.25 10.96
CA LEU A 170 19.43 -5.53 10.60
C LEU A 170 20.10 -6.73 11.30
N MET A 171 21.41 -6.68 11.51
CA MET A 171 22.13 -7.67 12.31
C MET A 171 21.72 -7.65 13.78
N GLY A 172 21.49 -6.45 14.35
CA GLY A 172 20.95 -6.29 15.70
C GLY A 172 19.53 -6.87 15.83
N VAL A 173 18.67 -6.62 14.84
CA VAL A 173 17.31 -7.18 14.73
C VAL A 173 17.36 -8.72 14.74
N ASN A 174 18.19 -9.31 13.89
CA ASN A 174 18.32 -10.76 13.81
C ASN A 174 18.81 -11.37 15.13
N SER A 175 19.85 -10.78 15.71
CA SER A 175 20.40 -11.23 16.99
C SER A 175 19.36 -11.21 18.10
N ALA A 176 18.57 -10.13 18.20
CA ALA A 176 17.54 -9.98 19.20
C ALA A 176 16.44 -11.06 19.11
N ALA A 177 15.95 -11.36 17.90
CA ALA A 177 14.97 -12.43 17.70
C ALA A 177 15.53 -13.83 18.02
N MET A 178 16.77 -14.11 17.59
CA MET A 178 17.41 -15.41 17.83
C MET A 178 17.65 -15.65 19.31
N GLN A 179 18.12 -14.64 20.06
CA GLN A 179 18.27 -14.71 21.52
C GLN A 179 16.92 -14.88 22.23
N ALA A 180 15.86 -14.30 21.68
CA ALA A 180 14.48 -14.48 22.16
C ALA A 180 13.88 -15.86 21.80
N GLY A 181 14.62 -16.72 21.11
CA GLY A 181 14.24 -18.09 20.83
C GLY A 181 13.70 -18.34 19.43
N ALA A 182 13.83 -17.41 18.47
CA ALA A 182 13.58 -17.72 17.07
C ALA A 182 14.50 -18.86 16.58
N ASN A 183 14.02 -19.69 15.65
CA ASN A 183 14.87 -20.68 14.98
C ASN A 183 15.49 -20.12 13.70
N TYR A 184 14.74 -19.27 12.99
CA TYR A 184 15.16 -18.59 11.79
C TYR A 184 14.61 -17.17 11.77
N ILE A 185 15.38 -16.23 11.21
CA ILE A 185 14.94 -14.88 10.92
C ILE A 185 15.58 -14.38 9.63
N ASN A 186 14.77 -13.73 8.79
CA ASN A 186 15.24 -12.86 7.71
C ASN A 186 14.79 -11.44 8.01
N SER A 187 15.65 -10.44 7.76
CA SER A 187 15.27 -9.03 7.88
C SER A 187 15.72 -8.24 6.66
N ILE A 188 14.88 -7.28 6.27
CA ILE A 188 14.98 -6.53 5.03
C ILE A 188 14.76 -5.06 5.34
N LEU A 189 15.58 -4.21 4.75
CA LEU A 189 15.31 -2.79 4.60
C LEU A 189 15.18 -2.50 3.10
N PHE A 190 13.97 -2.08 2.69
CA PHE A 190 13.69 -1.64 1.32
C PHE A 190 13.49 -0.12 1.31
N LEU A 191 14.32 0.58 0.55
CA LEU A 191 14.32 2.03 0.39
C LEU A 191 13.96 2.37 -1.05
N VAL A 192 13.08 3.36 -1.25
CA VAL A 192 12.62 3.83 -2.55
C VAL A 192 12.80 5.34 -2.63
N ASN A 193 13.37 5.81 -3.74
CA ASN A 193 13.29 7.21 -4.15
C ASN A 193 12.71 7.28 -5.57
N GLU A 194 11.58 7.95 -5.74
CA GLU A 194 10.95 8.20 -7.03
C GLU A 194 11.05 9.69 -7.36
N GLN A 195 11.75 10.00 -8.44
CA GLN A 195 11.82 11.34 -8.99
C GLN A 195 10.90 11.39 -10.19
N LYS A 196 9.76 12.05 -10.04
CA LYS A 196 8.73 12.15 -11.08
C LYS A 196 8.64 13.58 -11.57
N TYR A 197 8.91 13.78 -12.85
CA TYR A 197 8.71 15.06 -13.53
C TYR A 197 7.55 14.94 -14.51
N PHE A 198 6.49 15.69 -14.26
CA PHE A 198 5.28 15.72 -15.08
C PHE A 198 5.22 17.04 -15.87
N ALA A 199 4.87 16.97 -17.15
CA ALA A 199 4.50 18.14 -17.92
C ALA A 199 3.27 17.88 -18.78
N SER A 200 2.44 18.90 -19.02
CA SER A 200 1.28 18.74 -19.90
C SER A 200 0.96 19.99 -20.73
N THR A 201 0.16 19.79 -21.77
CA THR A 201 -0.38 20.88 -22.60
C THR A 201 -1.33 21.81 -21.86
N ASP A 202 -1.76 21.46 -20.64
CA ASP A 202 -2.53 22.32 -19.75
C ASP A 202 -1.65 23.39 -19.06
N GLY A 203 -0.33 23.32 -19.22
CA GLY A 203 0.61 24.31 -18.70
C GLY A 203 1.17 23.99 -17.31
N SER A 204 1.21 22.71 -16.94
CA SER A 204 1.86 22.24 -15.71
C SER A 204 3.25 21.70 -16.00
N TYR A 205 4.19 21.97 -15.10
CA TYR A 205 5.55 21.42 -15.03
C TYR A 205 5.85 21.14 -13.56
N ILE A 206 5.81 19.87 -13.16
CA ILE A 206 5.75 19.45 -11.75
C ILE A 206 6.93 18.52 -11.48
N ASP A 207 7.87 18.94 -10.62
CA ASP A 207 8.99 18.11 -10.15
C ASP A 207 8.69 17.56 -8.75
N GLN A 208 8.57 16.24 -8.63
CA GLN A 208 8.30 15.56 -7.36
C GLN A 208 9.45 14.64 -6.95
N ASP A 209 9.92 14.80 -5.70
CA ASP A 209 10.92 13.93 -5.06
C ASP A 209 10.26 13.13 -3.93
N ILE A 210 10.02 11.85 -4.19
CA ILE A 210 9.22 10.97 -3.33
C ILE A 210 10.15 9.98 -2.63
N HIS A 211 10.05 9.86 -1.31
CA HIS A 211 10.86 8.93 -0.50
C HIS A 211 9.97 7.96 0.27
N ARG A 212 10.32 6.68 0.26
CA ARG A 212 9.60 5.64 1.00
C ARG A 212 10.58 4.63 1.61
N ILE A 213 10.18 4.05 2.74
CA ILE A 213 10.97 3.09 3.53
C ILE A 213 10.09 1.94 3.99
N TRP A 214 10.64 0.72 3.95
CA TRP A 214 10.01 -0.46 4.53
C TRP A 214 11.04 -1.32 5.28
N PRO A 215 11.07 -1.21 6.62
CA PRO A 215 11.74 -2.17 7.47
C PRO A 215 10.81 -3.37 7.69
N THR A 216 11.28 -4.60 7.46
CA THR A 216 10.48 -5.80 7.74
C THR A 216 11.35 -6.98 8.14
N PHE A 217 10.78 -7.93 8.87
CA PHE A 217 11.42 -9.20 9.19
C PHE A 217 10.39 -10.33 9.22
N PHE A 218 10.91 -11.56 9.12
CA PHE A 218 10.12 -12.79 9.13
C PHE A 218 10.77 -13.79 10.08
N ILE A 219 10.13 -14.03 11.22
CA ILE A 219 10.58 -15.01 12.22
C ILE A 219 9.87 -16.33 11.99
N THR A 220 10.62 -17.43 12.08
CA THR A 220 10.07 -18.79 12.15
C THR A 220 10.50 -19.46 13.45
N LYS A 221 9.54 -20.03 14.16
CA LYS A 221 9.74 -20.91 15.31
C LYS A 221 9.32 -22.32 14.95
N ILE A 222 10.11 -23.31 15.35
CA ILE A 222 9.84 -24.73 15.11
C ILE A 222 9.71 -25.45 16.45
N ASP A 223 8.69 -26.30 16.56
CA ASP A 223 8.59 -27.29 17.61
C ASP A 223 9.44 -28.50 17.20
N ALA A 224 10.52 -28.75 17.96
CA ALA A 224 11.46 -29.81 17.65
C ALA A 224 10.85 -31.22 17.77
N THR A 225 9.82 -31.39 18.60
CA THR A 225 9.15 -32.67 18.83
C THR A 225 8.15 -32.98 17.73
N THR A 226 7.29 -32.01 17.39
CA THR A 226 6.22 -32.23 16.41
C THR A 226 6.63 -31.89 14.97
N GLY A 227 7.69 -31.09 14.80
CA GLY A 227 8.12 -30.56 13.50
C GLY A 227 7.20 -29.48 12.93
N LYS A 228 6.14 -29.08 13.66
CA LYS A 228 5.29 -27.94 13.29
C LYS A 228 6.06 -26.63 13.44
N PHE A 229 5.60 -25.60 12.74
CA PHE A 229 6.19 -24.28 12.82
C PHE A 229 5.12 -23.20 12.95
N GLU A 230 5.53 -22.06 13.49
CA GLU A 230 4.75 -20.83 13.53
C GLU A 230 5.62 -19.67 13.07
N THR A 231 4.98 -18.65 12.51
CA THR A 231 5.64 -17.43 12.07
C THR A 231 5.17 -16.21 12.83
N ARG A 232 6.05 -15.21 12.86
CA ARG A 232 5.77 -13.86 13.32
C ARG A 232 6.53 -12.86 12.44
N ASN A 233 5.79 -12.15 11.60
CA ASN A 233 6.36 -11.11 10.74
C ASN A 233 6.60 -9.83 11.54
N ALA A 234 7.16 -8.78 10.98
CA ALA A 234 7.20 -7.46 11.63
C ALA A 234 5.80 -6.85 11.79
N LEU A 235 5.58 -5.95 12.76
CA LEU A 235 4.38 -5.09 12.86
C LEU A 235 4.56 -3.70 12.22
N SER A 236 5.70 -3.48 11.57
CA SER A 236 5.91 -2.31 10.73
C SER A 236 5.11 -2.37 9.44
N ALA A 237 4.95 -1.21 8.82
CA ALA A 237 4.41 -1.06 7.47
C ALA A 237 5.42 -0.30 6.60
N PRO A 238 5.34 -0.43 5.26
CA PRO A 238 5.97 0.54 4.37
C PRO A 238 5.37 1.94 4.59
N ARG A 239 6.21 2.99 4.60
CA ARG A 239 5.83 4.37 4.91
C ARG A 239 6.47 5.38 3.95
N GLY A 240 5.78 6.49 3.69
CA GLY A 240 6.32 7.66 2.97
C GLY A 240 7.16 8.54 3.89
N MET A 241 8.25 7.97 4.42
CA MET A 241 9.15 8.59 5.39
C MET A 241 10.61 8.30 5.03
N GLY A 242 11.54 9.04 5.63
CA GLY A 242 12.97 8.74 5.51
C GLY A 242 13.44 7.73 6.56
N TYR A 243 14.76 7.67 6.77
CA TYR A 243 15.41 6.78 7.73
C TYR A 243 14.96 7.01 9.17
N GLU A 244 14.39 8.17 9.43
CA GLU A 244 13.87 8.55 10.73
C GLU A 244 12.74 7.62 11.23
N TYR A 245 12.10 6.84 10.33
CA TYR A 245 11.12 5.81 10.71
C TYR A 245 11.75 4.67 11.52
N VAL A 246 13.02 4.33 11.33
CA VAL A 246 13.74 3.29 12.10
C VAL A 246 14.64 3.87 13.20
N MET A 247 14.41 5.14 13.58
CA MET A 247 15.08 5.79 14.70
C MET A 247 14.12 5.85 15.90
N PRO A 248 14.15 4.84 16.80
CA PRO A 248 13.11 4.67 17.82
C PRO A 248 13.04 5.83 18.80
N SER A 249 11.82 6.18 19.22
CA SER A 249 11.54 7.19 20.24
C SER A 249 10.51 6.68 21.24
N ALA A 250 10.73 6.91 22.54
CA ALA A 250 9.79 6.48 23.58
C ALA A 250 8.40 7.13 23.43
N ALA A 251 8.32 8.36 22.92
CA ALA A 251 7.06 9.08 22.70
C ALA A 251 6.19 8.46 21.59
N GLU A 252 6.78 7.58 20.78
CA GLU A 252 6.16 6.98 19.60
C GLU A 252 5.75 5.52 19.85
N LYS A 253 6.05 5.00 21.06
CA LYS A 253 5.63 3.69 21.53
C LYS A 253 4.19 3.76 22.08
N ILE A 254 3.39 2.78 21.71
CA ILE A 254 2.06 2.53 22.25
C ILE A 254 2.12 1.27 23.11
N SER A 255 1.68 1.40 24.36
CA SER A 255 1.51 0.25 25.25
C SER A 255 0.14 -0.38 25.01
N SER A 256 0.15 -1.57 24.40
CA SER A 256 -1.03 -2.43 24.21
C SER A 256 -0.71 -3.83 24.76
N GLN A 257 -1.39 -4.88 24.28
CA GLN A 257 -1.05 -6.28 24.58
C GLN A 257 0.39 -6.64 24.16
N THR A 258 0.94 -5.90 23.20
CA THR A 258 2.36 -5.86 22.87
C THR A 258 2.78 -4.40 22.62
N THR A 259 4.08 -4.13 22.53
CA THR A 259 4.59 -2.79 22.16
C THR A 259 4.30 -2.54 20.68
N LEU A 260 3.63 -1.43 20.40
CA LEU A 260 3.29 -0.98 19.04
C LEU A 260 3.88 0.41 18.80
N TYR A 261 3.87 0.87 17.56
CA TYR A 261 4.57 2.09 17.15
C TYR A 261 3.70 2.95 16.23
N ARG A 262 3.88 4.28 16.31
CA ARG A 262 3.28 5.24 15.38
C ARG A 262 4.23 5.56 14.22
N ASN A 263 5.11 6.54 14.40
CA ASN A 263 5.97 7.08 13.35
C ASN A 263 7.46 6.78 13.55
N ARG A 264 7.84 6.13 14.67
CA ARG A 264 9.21 5.67 14.93
C ARG A 264 9.18 4.23 15.41
N TYR A 265 9.59 3.32 14.54
CA TYR A 265 9.56 1.89 14.74
C TYR A 265 10.85 1.37 15.37
N ASP A 266 10.74 0.72 16.53
CA ASP A 266 11.83 0.01 17.17
C ASP A 266 11.89 -1.44 16.66
N MET A 267 12.55 -1.62 15.52
CA MET A 267 12.62 -2.92 14.85
C MET A 267 13.32 -3.99 15.69
N ILE A 268 14.27 -3.60 16.55
CA ILE A 268 15.01 -4.52 17.42
C ILE A 268 14.09 -5.02 18.54
N GLU A 269 13.33 -4.12 19.17
CA GLU A 269 12.36 -4.50 20.19
C GLU A 269 11.24 -5.37 19.62
N ASP A 270 10.65 -5.03 18.46
CA ASP A 270 9.61 -5.88 17.84
C ASP A 270 10.17 -7.27 17.46
N ALA A 271 11.40 -7.37 16.97
CA ALA A 271 12.00 -8.66 16.66
C ALA A 271 12.25 -9.53 17.90
N LYS A 272 12.69 -8.92 19.01
CA LYS A 272 12.81 -9.59 20.31
C LYS A 272 11.45 -10.11 20.79
N LEU A 273 10.42 -9.27 20.77
CA LEU A 273 9.06 -9.66 21.14
C LEU A 273 8.52 -10.74 20.19
N GLY A 274 8.79 -10.62 18.90
CA GLY A 274 8.37 -11.55 17.88
C GLY A 274 8.94 -12.96 18.09
N GLY A 275 10.19 -13.07 18.53
CA GLY A 275 10.81 -14.34 18.90
C GLY A 275 10.10 -15.03 20.07
N GLN A 276 9.71 -14.25 21.10
CA GLN A 276 8.94 -14.74 22.25
C GLN A 276 7.53 -15.15 21.84
N GLN A 277 6.83 -14.27 21.12
CA GLN A 277 5.46 -14.46 20.65
C GLN A 277 5.32 -15.67 19.72
N ALA A 278 6.27 -15.92 18.82
CA ALA A 278 6.25 -17.13 17.99
C ALA A 278 6.36 -18.41 18.85
N GLY A 279 7.10 -18.35 19.95
CA GLY A 279 7.20 -19.42 20.95
C GLY A 279 5.93 -19.61 21.81
N GLU A 280 5.14 -18.56 22.02
CA GLU A 280 3.83 -18.63 22.66
C GLU A 280 2.77 -19.17 21.69
N LYS A 281 2.73 -18.64 20.47
CA LYS A 281 1.80 -18.99 19.40
C LYS A 281 1.81 -20.49 19.07
N ILE A 282 3.00 -21.11 19.03
CA ILE A 282 3.11 -22.55 18.73
C ILE A 282 2.42 -23.43 19.79
N LYS A 283 2.39 -22.96 21.04
CA LYS A 283 1.74 -23.61 22.19
C LYS A 283 0.28 -23.18 22.39
N ALA A 284 -0.17 -22.15 21.68
CA ALA A 284 -1.53 -21.64 21.80
C ALA A 284 -2.56 -22.73 21.45
N LYS A 285 -3.71 -22.67 22.12
CA LYS A 285 -4.84 -23.52 21.77
C LYS A 285 -5.46 -23.05 20.46
N SER A 286 -5.97 -23.98 19.67
CA SER A 286 -6.76 -23.63 18.48
C SER A 286 -8.07 -22.98 18.88
N VAL A 287 -8.57 -22.06 18.05
CA VAL A 287 -9.86 -21.41 18.28
C VAL A 287 -11.04 -22.35 18.10
N GLU A 288 -12.13 -22.13 18.84
CA GLU A 288 -13.40 -22.78 18.58
C GLU A 288 -14.17 -21.97 17.53
N ALA A 289 -14.73 -22.63 16.51
CA ALA A 289 -15.52 -21.93 15.52
C ALA A 289 -16.81 -21.36 16.16
N GLY A 290 -17.23 -20.17 15.74
CA GLY A 290 -18.43 -19.53 16.24
C GLY A 290 -18.43 -18.02 16.04
N LYS A 291 -19.37 -17.35 16.70
CA LYS A 291 -19.49 -15.88 16.69
C LYS A 291 -18.64 -15.27 17.81
N TYR A 292 -17.84 -14.27 17.46
CA TYR A 292 -16.94 -13.55 18.37
C TYR A 292 -17.04 -12.05 18.13
N ASP A 293 -16.83 -11.27 19.19
CA ASP A 293 -16.49 -9.86 19.03
C ASP A 293 -15.01 -9.75 18.66
N LEU A 294 -14.70 -8.99 17.62
CA LEU A 294 -13.35 -8.75 17.16
C LEU A 294 -12.92 -7.34 17.54
N ILE A 295 -11.71 -7.24 18.11
CA ILE A 295 -10.98 -5.98 18.21
C ILE A 295 -9.84 -6.07 17.21
N LEU A 296 -9.78 -5.15 16.26
CA LEU A 296 -8.79 -5.17 15.19
C LEU A 296 -7.85 -3.98 15.35
N ASP A 297 -6.58 -4.26 15.60
CA ASP A 297 -5.52 -3.24 15.64
C ASP A 297 -5.29 -2.65 14.23
N PRO A 298 -4.88 -1.38 14.09
CA PRO A 298 -4.50 -0.78 12.81
C PRO A 298 -3.51 -1.58 11.98
N SER A 299 -2.56 -2.31 12.61
CA SER A 299 -1.63 -3.21 11.90
C SER A 299 -2.31 -4.38 11.19
N HIS A 300 -3.58 -4.65 11.50
CA HIS A 300 -4.43 -5.62 10.82
C HIS A 300 -5.54 -4.93 9.99
N LEU A 301 -6.24 -3.97 10.60
CA LEU A 301 -7.44 -3.32 10.05
C LEU A 301 -7.17 -2.55 8.75
N TRP A 302 -5.95 -2.06 8.53
CA TRP A 302 -5.58 -1.35 7.29
C TRP A 302 -5.87 -2.20 6.04
N LEU A 303 -5.61 -3.50 6.10
CA LEU A 303 -5.78 -4.40 4.95
C LEU A 303 -7.25 -4.80 4.79
N THR A 304 -8.00 -4.93 5.88
CA THR A 304 -9.47 -5.05 5.82
C THR A 304 -10.09 -3.83 5.11
N ILE A 305 -9.61 -2.61 5.39
CA ILE A 305 -10.05 -1.39 4.70
C ILE A 305 -9.67 -1.42 3.22
N HIS A 306 -8.42 -1.75 2.91
CA HIS A 306 -7.91 -1.85 1.54
C HIS A 306 -8.81 -2.74 0.66
N GLU A 307 -9.09 -3.95 1.13
CA GLU A 307 -9.81 -4.96 0.36
C GLU A 307 -11.31 -4.71 0.30
N SER A 308 -11.92 -4.32 1.43
CA SER A 308 -13.39 -4.27 1.57
C SER A 308 -14.00 -2.87 1.40
N VAL A 309 -13.18 -1.82 1.31
CA VAL A 309 -13.65 -0.44 1.05
C VAL A 309 -12.88 0.17 -0.10
N GLY A 310 -11.56 0.09 -0.04
CA GLY A 310 -10.65 0.66 -1.02
C GLY A 310 -10.98 0.21 -2.44
N HIS A 311 -10.82 -1.08 -2.73
CA HIS A 311 -11.07 -1.61 -4.07
C HIS A 311 -12.52 -1.45 -4.56
N PRO A 312 -13.55 -1.70 -3.73
CA PRO A 312 -14.94 -1.46 -4.14
C PRO A 312 -15.25 0.00 -4.51
N THR A 313 -14.50 0.97 -3.97
CA THR A 313 -14.77 2.40 -4.22
C THR A 313 -13.95 2.99 -5.36
N GLU A 314 -13.15 2.17 -6.05
CA GLU A 314 -12.52 2.51 -7.33
C GLU A 314 -13.57 2.52 -8.46
N LEU A 315 -13.81 3.67 -9.10
CA LEU A 315 -14.91 3.83 -10.05
C LEU A 315 -14.77 2.94 -11.29
N ASP A 316 -13.57 2.75 -11.83
CA ASP A 316 -13.31 1.82 -12.94
C ASP A 316 -13.69 0.36 -12.64
N ARG A 317 -13.58 -0.11 -11.38
CA ARG A 317 -14.10 -1.41 -10.94
C ARG A 317 -15.62 -1.44 -10.90
N VAL A 318 -16.26 -0.32 -10.54
CA VAL A 318 -17.72 -0.16 -10.60
C VAL A 318 -18.23 -0.18 -12.03
N LEU A 319 -17.47 0.41 -12.96
CA LEU A 319 -17.75 0.43 -14.40
C LEU A 319 -17.38 -0.88 -15.11
N GLY A 320 -16.66 -1.78 -14.44
CA GLY A 320 -16.27 -3.09 -14.97
C GLY A 320 -15.02 -3.06 -15.87
N TYR A 321 -14.29 -1.95 -15.95
CA TYR A 321 -13.11 -1.82 -16.82
C TYR A 321 -11.97 -2.79 -16.44
N GLU A 322 -11.92 -3.18 -15.17
CA GLU A 322 -10.85 -4.01 -14.59
C GLU A 322 -11.30 -5.45 -14.28
N ALA A 323 -12.50 -5.84 -14.73
CA ALA A 323 -13.15 -7.10 -14.37
C ALA A 323 -12.29 -8.34 -14.66
N ASN A 324 -11.48 -8.32 -15.72
CA ASN A 324 -10.68 -9.46 -16.16
C ASN A 324 -9.52 -9.82 -15.23
N PHE A 325 -8.94 -8.84 -14.53
CA PHE A 325 -7.76 -9.07 -13.68
C PHE A 325 -8.01 -8.72 -12.22
N ALA A 326 -8.62 -7.56 -12.00
CA ALA A 326 -8.71 -6.94 -10.70
C ALA A 326 -10.11 -7.11 -10.05
N GLY A 327 -11.07 -7.69 -10.78
CA GLY A 327 -12.44 -7.91 -10.34
C GLY A 327 -13.35 -6.70 -10.55
N THR A 328 -14.55 -6.80 -10.01
CA THR A 328 -15.60 -5.78 -10.08
C THR A 328 -15.92 -5.24 -8.69
N SER A 329 -16.92 -4.36 -8.60
CA SER A 329 -17.40 -3.82 -7.33
C SER A 329 -18.86 -4.19 -7.06
N PHE A 330 -19.14 -4.54 -5.81
CA PHE A 330 -20.52 -4.63 -5.32
C PHE A 330 -21.15 -3.24 -5.08
N LEU A 331 -20.36 -2.16 -5.02
CA LEU A 331 -20.82 -0.78 -4.87
C LEU A 331 -21.17 -0.21 -6.24
N THR A 332 -22.34 -0.56 -6.76
CA THR A 332 -22.86 -0.14 -8.07
C THR A 332 -23.34 1.32 -8.07
N LEU A 333 -23.38 1.95 -9.25
CA LEU A 333 -23.80 3.36 -9.39
C LEU A 333 -25.22 3.62 -8.86
N ASP A 334 -26.16 2.68 -9.02
CA ASP A 334 -27.53 2.80 -8.51
C ASP A 334 -27.57 2.92 -6.97
N LYS A 335 -26.69 2.20 -6.27
CA LYS A 335 -26.55 2.31 -4.80
C LYS A 335 -26.04 3.67 -4.36
N TRP A 336 -25.09 4.25 -5.09
CA TRP A 336 -24.63 5.60 -4.82
C TRP A 336 -25.68 6.65 -5.18
N GLN A 337 -26.41 6.47 -6.29
CA GLN A 337 -27.48 7.36 -6.73
C GLN A 337 -28.68 7.34 -5.79
N SER A 338 -28.92 6.24 -5.07
CA SER A 338 -29.99 6.17 -4.06
C SER A 338 -29.79 7.10 -2.86
N LYS A 339 -28.55 7.57 -2.63
CA LYS A 339 -28.13 8.43 -1.51
C LYS A 339 -28.45 7.88 -0.11
N ASN A 340 -28.79 6.60 -0.02
CA ASN A 340 -29.20 5.96 1.23
C ASN A 340 -28.63 4.55 1.41
N PHE A 341 -27.73 4.10 0.52
CA PHE A 341 -27.08 2.80 0.65
C PHE A 341 -26.22 2.76 1.93
N LYS A 342 -26.65 1.93 2.90
CA LYS A 342 -25.99 1.72 4.18
C LYS A 342 -24.83 0.75 4.02
N PHE A 343 -23.62 1.28 3.82
CA PHE A 343 -22.39 0.52 3.75
C PHE A 343 -22.01 -0.10 5.11
N GLY A 344 -22.22 0.64 6.21
CA GLY A 344 -21.89 0.20 7.55
C GLY A 344 -22.67 0.94 8.63
N SER A 345 -22.26 0.79 9.89
CA SER A 345 -22.88 1.49 11.01
C SER A 345 -22.56 3.00 11.00
N ASN A 346 -23.25 3.78 11.82
CA ASN A 346 -22.99 5.23 11.93
C ASN A 346 -21.58 5.55 12.46
N ASN A 347 -20.86 4.57 13.05
CA ASN A 347 -19.47 4.73 13.47
C ASN A 347 -18.50 4.71 12.28
N VAL A 348 -18.93 4.20 11.12
CA VAL A 348 -18.08 4.04 9.94
C VAL A 348 -18.04 5.35 9.16
N ASN A 349 -16.92 6.06 9.28
CA ASN A 349 -16.61 7.26 8.52
C ASN A 349 -15.28 7.04 7.81
N ILE A 350 -15.31 6.89 6.49
CA ILE A 350 -14.15 6.55 5.68
C ILE A 350 -13.91 7.66 4.67
N PHE A 351 -12.70 8.20 4.69
CA PHE A 351 -12.26 9.24 3.77
C PHE A 351 -11.11 8.73 2.90
N ALA A 352 -10.99 9.34 1.74
CA ALA A 352 -9.89 9.14 0.81
C ALA A 352 -9.02 10.39 0.74
N ASP A 353 -7.69 10.23 0.66
CA ASP A 353 -6.76 11.35 0.50
C ASP A 353 -5.40 10.93 -0.07
N LYS A 354 -4.63 11.91 -0.55
CA LYS A 354 -3.18 11.76 -0.85
C LYS A 354 -2.33 12.84 -0.16
N LYS A 355 -2.78 13.31 1.01
CA LYS A 355 -2.17 14.45 1.72
C LYS A 355 -1.52 14.05 3.05
N GLN A 356 -1.94 12.94 3.65
CA GLN A 356 -1.48 12.53 4.99
C GLN A 356 0.05 12.35 5.04
N PRO A 357 0.80 13.17 5.80
CA PRO A 357 2.25 13.02 5.95
C PRO A 357 2.61 11.62 6.47
N GLY A 358 3.70 11.05 5.94
CA GLY A 358 4.14 9.71 6.33
C GLY A 358 3.36 8.55 5.70
N SER A 359 2.30 8.81 4.93
CA SER A 359 1.60 7.81 4.12
C SER A 359 2.34 7.54 2.81
N LEU A 360 2.16 6.35 2.23
CA LEU A 360 2.75 5.98 0.95
C LEU A 360 2.14 6.75 -0.23
N GLY A 361 0.84 7.07 -0.13
CA GLY A 361 0.10 7.80 -1.16
C GLY A 361 0.33 9.32 -1.14
N ALA A 362 1.07 9.86 -0.17
CA ALA A 362 1.33 11.29 -0.06
C ALA A 362 2.17 11.80 -1.23
N VAL A 363 1.58 12.67 -2.05
CA VAL A 363 2.24 13.39 -3.14
C VAL A 363 1.57 14.76 -3.30
N GLY A 364 2.23 15.72 -3.98
CA GLY A 364 1.62 17.01 -4.27
C GLY A 364 0.59 16.91 -5.39
N TYR A 365 0.88 16.07 -6.38
CA TYR A 365 0.08 15.90 -7.60
C TYR A 365 0.07 14.44 -8.03
N ASP A 366 -1.04 13.98 -8.61
CA ASP A 366 -1.15 12.66 -9.21
C ASP A 366 -0.45 12.58 -10.59
N ASP A 367 -0.45 11.40 -11.23
CA ASP A 367 0.22 11.21 -12.53
C ASP A 367 -0.56 11.81 -13.74
N GLU A 368 -1.59 12.63 -13.48
CA GLU A 368 -2.29 13.51 -14.42
C GLU A 368 -2.06 15.00 -14.15
N GLY A 369 -1.22 15.32 -13.16
CA GLY A 369 -0.96 16.69 -12.74
C GLY A 369 -2.14 17.32 -11.99
N VAL A 370 -3.01 16.52 -11.39
CA VAL A 370 -4.11 16.99 -10.54
C VAL A 370 -3.59 17.11 -9.11
N ALA A 371 -3.82 18.26 -8.48
CA ALA A 371 -3.44 18.48 -7.08
C ALA A 371 -4.16 17.49 -6.16
N THR A 372 -3.43 16.92 -5.20
CA THR A 372 -4.01 15.96 -4.27
C THR A 372 -5.01 16.60 -3.32
N GLN A 373 -6.06 15.85 -2.99
CA GLN A 373 -7.17 16.33 -2.18
C GLN A 373 -7.63 15.28 -1.18
N GLU A 374 -8.72 15.57 -0.47
CA GLU A 374 -9.38 14.67 0.47
C GLU A 374 -10.90 14.78 0.32
N TRP A 375 -11.58 13.64 0.45
CA TRP A 375 -13.04 13.57 0.33
C TRP A 375 -13.60 12.37 1.11
N ASP A 376 -14.87 12.46 1.48
CA ASP A 376 -15.59 11.35 2.11
C ASP A 376 -15.94 10.28 1.06
N LEU A 377 -15.69 9.01 1.36
CA LEU A 377 -16.22 7.86 0.61
C LEU A 377 -17.46 7.31 1.31
N ILE A 378 -17.36 7.10 2.63
CA ILE A 378 -18.45 6.66 3.50
C ILE A 378 -18.62 7.69 4.63
N LYS A 379 -19.83 8.20 4.81
CA LYS A 379 -20.15 9.17 5.87
C LYS A 379 -21.30 8.66 6.72
N GLU A 380 -21.05 8.48 8.02
CA GLU A 380 -22.02 7.92 8.97
C GLU A 380 -22.67 6.63 8.44
N GLY A 381 -21.83 5.74 7.91
CA GLY A 381 -22.23 4.46 7.35
C GLY A 381 -22.90 4.52 5.97
N VAL A 382 -23.01 5.68 5.32
CA VAL A 382 -23.63 5.84 3.99
C VAL A 382 -22.58 6.04 2.91
N LEU A 383 -22.70 5.34 1.78
CA LEU A 383 -21.87 5.58 0.59
C LEU A 383 -22.20 6.95 -0.02
N VAL A 384 -21.20 7.83 -0.08
CA VAL A 384 -21.38 9.22 -0.58
C VAL A 384 -20.56 9.53 -1.84
N ASN A 385 -19.47 8.81 -2.09
CA ASN A 385 -18.60 9.07 -3.24
C ASN A 385 -17.76 7.84 -3.65
N TYR A 386 -17.05 7.97 -4.77
CA TYR A 386 -16.04 7.03 -5.26
C TYR A 386 -14.68 7.74 -5.43
N GLN A 387 -13.73 7.02 -6.02
CA GLN A 387 -12.40 7.48 -6.40
C GLN A 387 -12.35 7.64 -7.93
N THR A 388 -11.95 8.81 -8.42
CA THR A 388 -12.03 9.14 -9.85
C THR A 388 -10.77 9.83 -10.38
N ILE A 389 -10.50 9.60 -11.67
CA ILE A 389 -9.53 10.36 -12.47
C ILE A 389 -10.25 11.34 -13.42
N ARG A 390 -9.48 12.12 -14.20
CA ARG A 390 -10.04 13.21 -15.02
C ARG A 390 -11.05 12.73 -16.04
N ASP A 391 -10.83 11.58 -16.68
CA ASP A 391 -11.74 11.04 -17.68
C ASP A 391 -12.96 10.31 -17.12
N GLN A 392 -13.12 10.29 -15.79
CA GLN A 392 -14.25 9.64 -15.12
C GLN A 392 -15.09 10.59 -14.27
N ALA A 393 -14.55 11.73 -13.85
CA ALA A 393 -15.22 12.66 -12.93
C ALA A 393 -16.65 13.04 -13.39
N HIS A 394 -16.84 13.23 -14.70
CA HIS A 394 -18.13 13.59 -15.29
C HIS A 394 -19.21 12.52 -15.10
N ILE A 395 -18.83 11.24 -14.95
CA ILE A 395 -19.76 10.11 -14.70
C ILE A 395 -20.47 10.28 -13.36
N LEU A 396 -19.80 10.90 -12.39
CA LEU A 396 -20.36 11.23 -11.07
C LEU A 396 -20.91 12.67 -11.00
N GLY A 397 -20.94 13.40 -12.12
CA GLY A 397 -21.30 14.82 -12.14
C GLY A 397 -20.30 15.72 -11.41
N LEU A 398 -19.05 15.27 -11.22
CA LEU A 398 -17.99 16.06 -10.62
C LEU A 398 -17.35 16.97 -11.69
N ASN A 399 -17.06 18.21 -11.31
CA ASN A 399 -16.42 19.20 -12.19
C ASN A 399 -14.88 19.09 -12.20
N ALA A 400 -14.30 18.25 -11.34
CA ALA A 400 -12.86 18.07 -11.20
C ALA A 400 -12.53 16.62 -10.82
N SER A 401 -11.34 16.17 -11.20
CA SER A 401 -10.74 14.90 -10.76
C SER A 401 -10.44 14.92 -9.27
N GLN A 402 -10.40 13.74 -8.65
CA GLN A 402 -10.01 13.59 -7.25
C GLN A 402 -8.53 13.27 -7.05
N GLY A 403 -7.74 13.26 -8.12
CA GLY A 403 -6.30 13.01 -8.04
C GLY A 403 -5.94 11.53 -7.89
N CYS A 404 -6.73 10.63 -8.46
CA CYS A 404 -6.54 9.18 -8.36
C CYS A 404 -5.74 8.56 -9.52
N CYS A 405 -5.05 9.34 -10.36
CA CYS A 405 -4.32 8.77 -11.48
C CYS A 405 -2.90 8.36 -11.06
N TYR A 406 -2.46 7.18 -11.50
CA TYR A 406 -1.15 6.66 -11.12
C TYR A 406 -0.58 5.72 -12.20
N ALA A 407 0.73 5.76 -12.35
CA ALA A 407 1.54 4.72 -12.99
C ALA A 407 2.73 4.34 -12.10
N ASP A 408 3.07 3.05 -12.13
CA ASP A 408 4.13 2.48 -11.32
C ASP A 408 5.54 2.76 -11.84
N ASN A 409 5.68 3.04 -13.15
CA ASN A 409 6.93 3.39 -13.79
C ASN A 409 6.74 4.36 -14.98
N TRP A 410 7.85 4.77 -15.60
CA TRP A 410 7.83 5.68 -16.76
C TRP A 410 7.28 5.03 -18.05
N SER A 411 7.35 3.69 -18.17
CA SER A 411 6.93 2.94 -19.36
C SER A 411 5.52 2.38 -19.30
N SER A 412 4.77 2.68 -18.24
CA SER A 412 3.41 2.18 -18.03
C SER A 412 2.37 3.28 -18.22
N VAL A 413 1.23 2.93 -18.82
CA VAL A 413 0.11 3.85 -18.95
C VAL A 413 -0.48 4.15 -17.58
N GLN A 414 -0.70 5.42 -17.25
CA GLN A 414 -1.38 5.79 -16.01
C GLN A 414 -2.89 5.61 -16.13
N PHE A 415 -3.51 5.14 -15.05
CA PHE A 415 -4.95 4.91 -14.93
C PHE A 415 -5.40 5.06 -13.47
N GLN A 416 -6.69 4.88 -13.21
CA GLN A 416 -7.26 5.08 -11.88
C GLN A 416 -6.72 4.06 -10.87
N ARG A 417 -6.13 4.55 -9.80
CA ARG A 417 -5.62 3.79 -8.65
C ARG A 417 -6.08 4.42 -7.35
N MET A 418 -6.04 3.61 -6.31
CA MET A 418 -6.47 4.01 -5.00
C MET A 418 -5.60 5.13 -4.39
N PRO A 419 -6.19 6.13 -3.74
CA PRO A 419 -5.49 7.03 -2.82
C PRO A 419 -5.24 6.30 -1.48
N ASN A 420 -4.87 7.03 -0.43
CA ASN A 420 -5.08 6.50 0.91
C ASN A 420 -6.58 6.42 1.18
N VAL A 421 -7.04 5.34 1.82
CA VAL A 421 -8.45 5.17 2.24
C VAL A 421 -8.45 4.83 3.72
N SER A 422 -9.00 5.68 4.57
CA SER A 422 -8.79 5.60 6.01
C SER A 422 -10.08 5.65 6.79
N LEU A 423 -10.20 4.80 7.81
CA LEU A 423 -11.27 4.91 8.81
C LEU A 423 -10.90 6.04 9.77
N ALA A 424 -11.75 7.06 9.83
CA ALA A 424 -11.55 8.18 10.73
C ALA A 424 -11.51 7.72 12.19
N PRO A 425 -10.62 8.29 13.03
CA PRO A 425 -10.58 7.96 14.45
C PRO A 425 -11.90 8.34 15.15
N GLY A 426 -12.18 7.66 16.26
CA GLY A 426 -13.29 8.00 17.14
C GLY A 426 -13.14 9.43 17.68
N LYS A 427 -14.26 10.17 17.73
CA LYS A 427 -14.28 11.56 18.20
C LYS A 427 -14.16 11.70 19.73
N SER A 428 -14.44 10.62 20.47
CA SER A 428 -14.41 10.60 21.93
C SER A 428 -13.23 9.77 22.43
N PRO A 429 -12.58 10.16 23.54
CA PRO A 429 -11.49 9.38 24.11
C PRO A 429 -11.90 7.94 24.39
N LEU A 430 -11.17 6.98 23.83
CA LEU A 430 -11.42 5.55 24.01
C LEU A 430 -10.12 4.78 23.87
N ALA A 431 -9.64 4.23 24.98
CA ALA A 431 -8.47 3.36 24.98
C ALA A 431 -8.85 1.93 24.61
N VAL A 432 -7.90 1.21 23.97
CA VAL A 432 -8.07 -0.21 23.60
C VAL A 432 -8.40 -1.09 24.82
N ALA A 433 -7.80 -0.79 25.98
CA ALA A 433 -8.08 -1.52 27.22
C ALA A 433 -9.54 -1.37 27.67
N ASP A 434 -10.16 -0.20 27.48
CA ASP A 434 -11.57 0.03 27.80
C ASP A 434 -12.50 -0.63 26.78
N MET A 435 -12.07 -0.73 25.53
CA MET A 435 -12.77 -1.53 24.51
C MET A 435 -12.79 -3.02 24.89
N ILE A 436 -11.65 -3.57 25.34
CA ILE A 436 -11.52 -4.96 25.79
C ILE A 436 -12.45 -5.25 26.98
N LYS A 437 -12.53 -4.37 27.99
CA LYS A 437 -13.38 -4.56 29.19
C LYS A 437 -14.85 -4.85 28.87
N ASN A 438 -15.34 -4.36 27.72
CA ASN A 438 -16.72 -4.47 27.30
C ASN A 438 -16.99 -5.70 26.40
N VAL A 439 -16.07 -6.66 26.32
CA VAL A 439 -16.17 -7.86 25.49
C VAL A 439 -16.23 -9.11 26.36
N GLU A 440 -17.34 -9.85 26.30
CA GLU A 440 -17.52 -11.11 27.02
C GLU A 440 -16.77 -12.27 26.36
N LYS A 441 -16.90 -12.41 25.04
CA LYS A 441 -16.24 -13.42 24.22
C LYS A 441 -15.72 -12.79 22.94
N GLY A 442 -14.41 -12.69 22.81
CA GLY A 442 -13.84 -12.04 21.64
C GLY A 442 -12.40 -12.41 21.33
N ILE A 443 -11.86 -11.76 20.31
CA ILE A 443 -10.48 -11.93 19.85
C ILE A 443 -9.89 -10.56 19.52
N TYR A 444 -8.76 -10.23 20.14
CA TYR A 444 -7.95 -9.08 19.73
C TYR A 444 -6.91 -9.54 18.71
N ILE A 445 -6.92 -8.95 17.51
CA ILE A 445 -6.04 -9.30 16.40
C ILE A 445 -5.04 -8.17 16.16
N ILE A 446 -3.75 -8.52 16.17
CA ILE A 446 -2.63 -7.62 15.88
C ILE A 446 -1.80 -8.21 14.74
N GLY A 447 -1.46 -7.37 13.76
CA GLY A 447 -0.73 -7.74 12.55
C GLY A 447 -1.62 -8.43 11.52
N ASP A 448 -1.40 -8.10 10.26
CA ASP A 448 -2.06 -8.65 9.09
C ASP A 448 -1.48 -10.04 8.73
N GLY A 449 -2.33 -10.93 8.20
CA GLY A 449 -1.97 -12.30 7.86
C GLY A 449 -2.45 -12.71 6.48
N SER A 450 -3.14 -13.84 6.39
CA SER A 450 -3.75 -14.29 5.13
C SER A 450 -5.01 -13.49 4.83
N PHE A 451 -5.16 -13.04 3.57
CA PHE A 451 -6.37 -12.38 3.10
C PHE A 451 -6.89 -13.08 1.85
N SER A 452 -8.20 -13.30 1.80
CA SER A 452 -8.91 -13.84 0.66
C SER A 452 -10.25 -13.16 0.56
N ILE A 453 -10.60 -12.68 -0.63
CA ILE A 453 -11.83 -11.95 -0.89
C ILE A 453 -12.28 -12.24 -2.33
N ASP A 454 -13.58 -12.25 -2.57
CA ASP A 454 -14.12 -12.53 -3.90
C ASP A 454 -13.90 -11.38 -4.90
N GLN A 455 -14.16 -11.68 -6.18
CA GLN A 455 -13.97 -10.74 -7.28
C GLN A 455 -14.85 -9.48 -7.18
N GLN A 456 -15.99 -9.55 -6.49
CA GLN A 456 -16.88 -8.39 -6.29
C GLN A 456 -16.53 -7.61 -5.03
N ARG A 457 -15.53 -8.09 -4.26
CA ARG A 457 -15.14 -7.57 -2.96
C ARG A 457 -16.29 -7.60 -1.94
N TYR A 458 -17.19 -8.58 -2.09
CA TYR A 458 -18.40 -8.72 -1.29
C TYR A 458 -18.21 -9.70 -0.14
N ASN A 459 -17.64 -10.89 -0.37
CA ASN A 459 -17.36 -11.89 0.67
C ASN A 459 -15.87 -12.05 0.89
N PHE A 460 -15.46 -12.17 2.16
CA PHE A 460 -14.06 -12.34 2.51
C PHE A 460 -13.82 -13.34 3.63
N GLN A 461 -12.55 -13.77 3.72
CA GLN A 461 -11.95 -14.48 4.83
C GLN A 461 -10.58 -13.87 5.14
N PHE A 462 -10.39 -13.39 6.36
CA PHE A 462 -9.16 -12.75 6.79
C PHE A 462 -8.56 -13.40 8.04
N GLY A 463 -7.23 -13.39 8.12
CA GLY A 463 -6.42 -13.83 9.26
C GLY A 463 -5.35 -12.81 9.63
N GLY A 464 -4.61 -13.05 10.71
CA GLY A 464 -3.63 -12.13 11.28
C GLY A 464 -2.34 -12.80 11.76
N GLN A 465 -1.49 -12.04 12.45
CA GLN A 465 -0.25 -12.55 13.05
C GLN A 465 -0.48 -13.08 14.47
N LEU A 466 -1.06 -12.24 15.33
CA LEU A 466 -1.28 -12.50 16.74
C LEU A 466 -2.77 -12.45 17.04
N PHE A 467 -3.25 -13.48 17.73
CA PHE A 467 -4.64 -13.58 18.16
C PHE A 467 -4.66 -13.76 19.67
N TYR A 468 -5.32 -12.86 20.37
CA TYR A 468 -5.48 -12.93 21.82
C TYR A 468 -6.96 -13.15 22.16
N GLU A 469 -7.26 -14.24 22.86
CA GLU A 469 -8.60 -14.52 23.34
C GLU A 469 -9.01 -13.47 24.39
N ILE A 470 -10.21 -12.93 24.25
CA ILE A 470 -10.84 -12.08 25.26
C ILE A 470 -11.95 -12.90 25.92
N LYS A 471 -11.91 -12.98 27.26
CA LYS A 471 -12.97 -13.55 28.12
C LYS A 471 -13.30 -12.59 29.23
N ASP A 472 -14.58 -12.28 29.42
CA ASP A 472 -15.09 -11.46 30.52
C ASP A 472 -14.30 -10.16 30.72
N GLY A 473 -14.03 -9.47 29.60
CA GLY A 473 -13.32 -8.20 29.59
C GLY A 473 -11.80 -8.28 29.78
N LYS A 474 -11.19 -9.47 29.66
CA LYS A 474 -9.76 -9.69 29.90
C LYS A 474 -9.10 -10.57 28.85
N ILE A 475 -7.83 -10.33 28.60
CA ILE A 475 -7.02 -11.20 27.74
C ILE A 475 -6.73 -12.52 28.46
N ALA A 476 -7.17 -13.64 27.87
CA ALA A 476 -7.08 -14.98 28.43
C ALA A 476 -5.92 -15.83 27.87
N GLY A 477 -5.15 -15.28 26.93
CA GLY A 477 -4.00 -15.93 26.29
C GLY A 477 -4.09 -15.91 24.77
N MET A 478 -3.07 -16.46 24.09
CA MET A 478 -3.06 -16.55 22.63
C MET A 478 -3.98 -17.66 22.11
N LEU A 479 -4.52 -17.43 20.91
CA LEU A 479 -5.17 -18.41 20.05
C LEU A 479 -4.31 -18.66 18.80
N LYS A 480 -4.55 -19.80 18.16
CA LYS A 480 -4.11 -20.07 16.79
C LYS A 480 -5.24 -20.65 15.94
N ASP A 481 -4.95 -20.85 14.66
CA ASP A 481 -5.88 -21.35 13.65
C ASP A 481 -7.10 -20.45 13.44
N VAL A 482 -6.95 -19.14 13.63
CA VAL A 482 -8.03 -18.15 13.54
C VAL A 482 -8.11 -17.56 12.14
N ALA A 483 -9.30 -17.61 11.56
CA ALA A 483 -9.70 -16.71 10.49
C ALA A 483 -11.15 -16.26 10.72
N TYR A 484 -11.50 -15.06 10.29
CA TYR A 484 -12.87 -14.56 10.34
C TYR A 484 -13.42 -14.37 8.93
N GLN A 485 -14.72 -14.63 8.77
CA GLN A 485 -15.44 -14.55 7.52
C GLN A 485 -16.66 -13.65 7.68
N SER A 486 -16.95 -12.87 6.64
CA SER A 486 -18.16 -12.07 6.56
C SER A 486 -18.39 -11.65 5.12
N ASN A 487 -19.58 -11.12 4.84
CA ASN A 487 -19.70 -10.16 3.76
C ASN A 487 -19.33 -8.74 4.26
N THR A 488 -18.90 -7.89 3.34
CA THR A 488 -18.43 -6.53 3.59
C THR A 488 -19.46 -5.70 4.35
N GLN A 489 -20.73 -5.73 3.93
CA GLN A 489 -21.77 -4.88 4.52
C GLN A 489 -22.13 -5.32 5.96
N GLU A 490 -22.28 -6.63 6.21
CA GLU A 490 -22.51 -7.19 7.56
C GLU A 490 -21.36 -6.84 8.50
N PHE A 491 -20.12 -6.96 8.02
CA PHE A 491 -18.94 -6.64 8.82
C PHE A 491 -18.93 -5.17 9.23
N TRP A 492 -19.05 -4.24 8.29
CA TRP A 492 -19.03 -2.80 8.60
C TRP A 492 -20.27 -2.34 9.39
N ASN A 493 -21.42 -3.01 9.23
CA ASN A 493 -22.59 -2.79 10.11
C ASN A 493 -22.35 -3.23 11.55
N SER A 494 -21.48 -4.21 11.77
CA SER A 494 -21.13 -4.68 13.11
C SER A 494 -20.13 -3.80 13.86
N CYS A 495 -19.60 -2.73 13.22
CA CYS A 495 -18.67 -1.80 13.84
C CYS A 495 -19.35 -0.98 14.95
N VAL A 496 -19.01 -1.23 16.20
CA VAL A 496 -19.66 -0.60 17.37
C VAL A 496 -18.82 0.48 18.05
N ALA A 497 -17.50 0.48 17.84
CA ALA A 497 -16.60 1.47 18.43
C ALA A 497 -15.30 1.60 17.63
N VAL A 498 -14.72 2.80 17.63
CA VAL A 498 -13.41 3.12 17.07
C VAL A 498 -12.65 3.93 18.11
N ALA A 499 -11.40 3.55 18.40
CA ALA A 499 -10.53 4.26 19.33
C ALA A 499 -10.19 5.67 18.82
N ASP A 500 -9.73 6.54 19.73
CA ASP A 500 -9.44 7.94 19.40
C ASP A 500 -8.17 8.13 18.55
N GLU A 501 -7.87 9.38 18.21
CA GLU A 501 -6.74 9.77 17.36
C GLU A 501 -5.37 9.39 17.95
N LYS A 502 -5.24 9.16 19.27
CA LYS A 502 -3.95 8.75 19.87
C LYS A 502 -3.53 7.35 19.42
N ASP A 503 -4.49 6.53 19.01
CA ASP A 503 -4.27 5.18 18.49
C ASP A 503 -4.11 5.14 16.96
N TYR A 504 -4.43 6.25 16.27
CA TYR A 504 -4.46 6.30 14.81
C TYR A 504 -3.08 6.03 14.20
N ARG A 505 -3.02 5.07 13.29
CA ARG A 505 -1.80 4.59 12.65
C ARG A 505 -2.05 4.24 11.20
N LEU A 506 -1.02 4.37 10.38
CA LEU A 506 -1.01 3.99 8.97
C LEU A 506 -0.44 2.58 8.79
N GLY A 507 -1.20 1.70 8.17
CA GLY A 507 -0.69 0.51 7.49
C GLY A 507 -0.60 0.75 5.99
N GLY A 508 0.05 -0.14 5.24
CA GLY A 508 0.19 0.04 3.79
C GLY A 508 0.97 -1.05 3.08
N SER A 509 1.05 -0.93 1.75
CA SER A 509 1.74 -1.86 0.86
C SER A 509 2.38 -1.14 -0.32
N PHE A 510 3.50 -1.66 -0.80
CA PHE A 510 4.08 -1.30 -2.10
C PHE A 510 3.48 -2.09 -3.28
N PHE A 511 2.62 -3.06 -2.97
CA PHE A 511 2.23 -4.13 -3.89
C PHE A 511 0.72 -4.19 -4.10
N ASP A 512 0.02 -3.04 -4.03
CA ASP A 512 -1.36 -2.98 -4.52
C ASP A 512 -1.33 -3.20 -6.04
N GLY A 513 -1.90 -4.31 -6.53
CA GLY A 513 -1.78 -4.75 -7.92
C GLY A 513 -3.06 -4.53 -8.73
N LYS A 514 -2.93 -3.95 -9.92
CA LYS A 514 -4.06 -3.69 -10.85
C LYS A 514 -3.58 -3.53 -12.30
N GLY A 515 -4.48 -3.63 -13.27
CA GLY A 515 -4.20 -3.40 -14.69
C GLY A 515 -3.69 -4.63 -15.46
N GLN A 516 -3.84 -4.59 -16.78
CA GLN A 516 -3.25 -5.56 -17.72
C GLN A 516 -2.59 -4.80 -18.88
N PRO A 517 -1.24 -4.71 -18.94
CA PRO A 517 -0.25 -5.37 -18.08
C PRO A 517 -0.30 -4.96 -16.58
N PRO A 518 0.09 -5.86 -15.65
CA PRO A 518 0.05 -5.59 -14.22
C PRO A 518 0.92 -4.41 -13.79
N GLN A 519 0.39 -3.54 -12.94
CA GLN A 519 1.10 -2.43 -12.29
C GLN A 519 0.90 -2.43 -10.77
N SER A 520 1.93 -2.00 -10.04
CA SER A 520 1.90 -1.93 -8.57
C SER A 520 1.87 -0.48 -8.05
N SER A 521 0.95 -0.16 -7.15
CA SER A 521 0.93 1.14 -6.47
C SER A 521 1.34 1.05 -5.00
N ALA A 522 1.93 2.14 -4.52
CA ALA A 522 2.20 2.35 -3.11
C ALA A 522 0.99 3.03 -2.44
N VAL A 523 0.36 2.36 -1.51
CA VAL A 523 -0.88 2.83 -0.85
C VAL A 523 -0.82 2.62 0.66
N SER A 524 -1.46 3.52 1.40
CA SER A 524 -1.62 3.40 2.85
C SER A 524 -3.08 3.56 3.27
N HIS A 525 -3.43 2.90 4.36
CA HIS A 525 -4.76 2.98 4.95
C HIS A 525 -4.60 3.27 6.44
N GLY A 526 -5.22 4.35 6.90
CA GLY A 526 -5.19 4.75 8.29
C GLY A 526 -6.39 4.22 9.05
N ALA A 527 -6.17 3.87 10.31
CA ALA A 527 -7.24 3.56 11.23
C ALA A 527 -6.77 3.72 12.68
N SER A 528 -7.75 3.85 13.58
CA SER A 528 -7.59 3.48 14.98
C SER A 528 -8.18 2.08 15.21
N THR A 529 -7.80 1.44 16.31
CA THR A 529 -8.33 0.14 16.74
C THR A 529 -9.85 0.20 16.78
N ALA A 530 -10.52 -0.78 16.16
CA ALA A 530 -11.98 -0.81 16.07
C ALA A 530 -12.56 -2.13 16.55
N ARG A 531 -13.78 -2.08 17.09
CA ARG A 531 -14.56 -3.24 17.57
C ARG A 531 -15.71 -3.58 16.64
N PHE A 532 -15.83 -4.86 16.34
CA PHE A 532 -16.86 -5.46 15.50
C PHE A 532 -17.55 -6.58 16.27
N ASN A 533 -18.87 -6.55 16.39
CA ASN A 533 -19.60 -7.54 17.21
C ASN A 533 -20.15 -8.72 16.40
N GLY A 534 -20.08 -9.92 16.98
CA GLY A 534 -20.73 -11.10 16.38
C GLY A 534 -20.22 -11.47 14.99
N VAL A 535 -18.92 -11.34 14.74
CA VAL A 535 -18.28 -11.76 13.48
C VAL A 535 -18.08 -13.27 13.49
N ASN A 536 -18.26 -13.93 12.34
CA ASN A 536 -18.06 -15.38 12.22
C ASN A 536 -16.56 -15.71 12.21
N VAL A 537 -16.11 -16.55 13.14
CA VAL A 537 -14.74 -17.06 13.23
C VAL A 537 -14.74 -18.55 12.91
N ILE A 538 -13.85 -18.95 12.03
CA ILE A 538 -13.60 -20.34 11.66
C ILE A 538 -12.28 -20.83 12.27
N ASN A 539 -12.14 -22.15 12.35
CA ASN A 539 -10.90 -22.80 12.72
C ASN A 539 -10.21 -23.36 11.46
N THR A 540 -9.04 -22.81 11.11
CA THR A 540 -8.32 -23.15 9.87
C THR A 540 -7.60 -24.49 9.92
N ALA A 541 -7.48 -25.12 11.09
CA ALA A 541 -6.90 -26.46 11.24
C ALA A 541 -7.94 -27.58 11.13
N ARG A 542 -9.25 -27.28 11.10
CA ARG A 542 -10.29 -28.30 10.90
C ARG A 542 -10.14 -28.90 9.51
N LYS A 543 -9.99 -30.22 9.46
CA LYS A 543 -10.23 -30.99 8.24
C LYS A 543 -11.73 -30.98 8.00
N ILE A 544 -12.16 -30.41 6.88
CA ILE A 544 -13.53 -30.50 6.38
C ILE A 544 -13.79 -31.94 5.94
#